data_AF-A0A5M3VU74-F1
#
_entry.id   AF-A0A5M3VU74-F1
#
_cell.length_a   1.000
_cell.length_b   1.000
_cell.length_c   1.000
_cell.angle_alpha   90.00
_cell.angle_beta   90.00
_cell.angle_gamma   90.00
#
_symmetry.space_group_name_H-M   'P 1'
#
loop_
_entity.id
_entity.type
_entity.pdbx_description
1 polymer ?
#
loop_
_entity_poly.entity_id
_entity_poly.type
_entity_poly.pdbx_seq_one_letter_code
_entity_poly.pdbx_strand_id
1 'polypeptide(L)'
;MRYEAFGRVMAALAAEAEAIESCRDLSWWLGADHAWNIEWRDGPYAHELAALLHDRLADAGLDDLAHHSGGGTLQVLGIPFVLHAVDPLGLDRMRNRPGLWRLSQALDPLQHTAARRPWEELLGG
;
A
#
# COMPACT_ATOMS: atom_id res chain seq x y z
N MET A 1 3.93 -23.24 -15.64
CA MET A 1 4.04 -22.95 -14.19
C MET A 1 4.28 -21.47 -13.88
N ARG A 2 5.42 -20.83 -14.22
CA ARG A 2 5.66 -19.43 -13.78
C ARG A 2 4.63 -18.39 -14.22
N TYR A 3 4.30 -18.33 -15.51
CA TYR A 3 3.27 -17.40 -16.01
C TYR A 3 1.86 -17.79 -15.56
N GLU A 4 1.63 -19.07 -15.27
CA GLU A 4 0.37 -19.54 -14.71
C GLU A 4 0.21 -19.07 -13.26
N ALA A 5 1.25 -19.19 -12.43
CA ALA A 5 1.28 -18.65 -11.09
C ALA A 5 1.00 -17.14 -11.11
N PHE A 6 1.64 -16.42 -12.02
CA PHE A 6 1.40 -14.99 -12.22
C PHE A 6 -0.05 -14.70 -12.60
N GLY A 7 -0.60 -15.42 -13.57
CA GLY A 7 -2.01 -15.28 -13.98
C GLY A 7 -2.99 -15.52 -12.84
N ARG A 8 -2.74 -16.51 -11.98
CA ARG A 8 -3.56 -16.80 -10.79
C ARG A 8 -3.49 -15.67 -9.77
N VAL A 9 -2.30 -15.13 -9.50
CA VAL A 9 -2.14 -13.97 -8.59
C VAL A 9 -2.83 -12.74 -9.16
N MET A 10 -2.67 -12.44 -10.45
CA MET A 10 -3.34 -11.29 -11.07
C MET A 10 -4.86 -11.46 -11.12
N ALA A 11 -5.37 -12.68 -11.29
CA ALA A 11 -6.81 -12.96 -11.22
C ALA A 11 -7.36 -12.79 -9.79
N ALA A 12 -6.63 -13.27 -8.78
CA ALA A 12 -6.98 -13.06 -7.38
C ALA A 12 -6.96 -11.57 -7.01
N LEU A 13 -5.94 -10.84 -7.47
CA LEU A 13 -5.84 -9.39 -7.30
C LEU A 13 -7.04 -8.69 -7.98
N ALA A 14 -7.36 -9.07 -9.23
CA ALA A 14 -8.49 -8.51 -9.99
C ALA A 14 -9.86 -8.75 -9.33
N ALA A 15 -9.99 -9.81 -8.54
CA ALA A 15 -11.21 -10.07 -7.77
C ALA A 15 -11.38 -9.12 -6.56
N GLU A 16 -10.34 -8.36 -6.20
CA GLU A 16 -10.29 -7.49 -5.04
C GLU A 16 -10.35 -6.03 -5.49
N ALA A 17 -11.51 -5.68 -6.06
CA ALA A 17 -11.75 -4.39 -6.70
C ALA A 17 -11.43 -3.20 -5.77
N GLU A 18 -11.85 -3.24 -4.51
CA GLU A 18 -11.59 -2.17 -3.54
C GLU A 18 -10.10 -1.98 -3.27
N ALA A 19 -9.34 -3.08 -3.13
CA ALA A 19 -7.90 -3.03 -2.93
C ALA A 19 -7.19 -2.45 -4.18
N ILE A 20 -7.55 -2.92 -5.38
CA ILE A 20 -6.98 -2.39 -6.64
C ILE A 20 -7.29 -0.91 -6.82
N GLU A 21 -8.53 -0.48 -6.59
CA GLU A 21 -8.96 0.90 -6.79
C GLU A 21 -8.21 1.88 -5.87
N SER A 22 -7.79 1.41 -4.69
CA SER A 22 -6.96 2.18 -3.77
C SER A 22 -5.48 2.23 -4.16
N CYS A 23 -5.00 1.29 -4.99
CA CYS A 23 -3.63 1.25 -5.46
C CYS A 23 -3.41 2.23 -6.63
N ARG A 24 -2.31 2.97 -6.59
CA ARG A 24 -1.81 3.78 -7.69
C ARG A 24 -0.51 3.21 -8.24
N ASP A 25 -0.22 3.54 -9.50
CA ASP A 25 1.04 3.20 -10.18
C ASP A 25 1.39 1.70 -10.08
N LEU A 26 0.38 0.83 -10.13
CA LEU A 26 0.55 -0.62 -10.05
C LEU A 26 1.46 -1.12 -11.19
N SER A 27 2.52 -1.83 -10.83
CA SER A 27 3.49 -2.38 -11.77
C SER A 27 3.95 -3.77 -11.33
N TRP A 28 4.48 -4.53 -12.28
CA TRP A 28 5.03 -5.86 -12.01
C TRP A 28 6.21 -6.19 -12.91
N TRP A 29 7.17 -6.95 -12.38
CA TRP A 29 8.33 -7.39 -13.13
C TRP A 29 8.88 -8.71 -12.58
N LEU A 30 9.64 -9.42 -13.41
CA LEU A 30 10.36 -10.61 -13.01
C LEU A 30 11.76 -10.21 -12.51
N GLY A 31 12.08 -10.54 -11.26
CA GLY A 31 13.37 -10.30 -10.64
C GLY A 31 14.45 -11.27 -11.13
N ALA A 32 15.72 -10.93 -10.85
CA ALA A 32 16.88 -11.79 -11.16
C ALA A 32 16.89 -13.10 -10.36
N ASP A 33 16.24 -13.10 -9.21
CA ASP A 33 15.96 -14.26 -8.35
C ASP A 33 14.80 -15.14 -8.88
N HIS A 34 14.24 -14.79 -10.04
CA HIS A 34 13.05 -15.41 -10.62
C HIS A 34 11.76 -15.26 -9.80
N ALA A 35 11.74 -14.31 -8.85
CA ALA A 35 10.52 -13.92 -8.15
C ALA A 35 9.74 -12.89 -8.95
N TRP A 36 8.43 -13.00 -8.91
CA TRP A 36 7.56 -11.92 -9.39
C TRP A 36 7.51 -10.82 -8.34
N ASN A 37 7.74 -9.59 -8.78
CA ASN A 37 7.59 -8.42 -7.94
C ASN A 37 6.33 -7.69 -8.38
N ILE A 38 5.50 -7.30 -7.42
CA ILE A 38 4.30 -6.48 -7.65
C ILE A 38 4.43 -5.26 -6.75
N GLU A 39 4.44 -4.08 -7.34
CA GLU A 39 4.61 -2.82 -6.63
C GLU A 39 3.45 -1.88 -6.92
N TRP A 40 3.03 -1.15 -5.89
CA TRP A 40 2.05 -0.09 -6.01
C TRP A 40 2.35 1.04 -5.02
N ARG A 41 1.65 2.15 -5.19
CA ARG A 41 1.64 3.31 -4.29
C ARG A 41 0.26 3.51 -3.67
N ASP A 42 0.22 4.07 -2.46
CA ASP A 42 -1.00 4.19 -1.64
C ASP A 42 -1.71 2.84 -1.41
N GLY A 43 -2.83 2.83 -0.69
CA GLY A 43 -3.65 1.63 -0.51
C GLY A 43 -3.07 0.69 0.56
N PRO A 44 -3.31 -0.63 0.44
CA PRO A 44 -3.00 -1.58 1.50
C PRO A 44 -1.48 -1.75 1.69
N TYR A 45 -1.09 -2.11 2.91
CA TYR A 45 0.27 -2.56 3.16
C TYR A 45 0.54 -3.89 2.44
N ALA A 46 1.80 -4.13 2.08
CA ALA A 46 2.20 -5.34 1.36
C ALA A 46 1.79 -6.64 2.07
N HIS A 47 1.87 -6.67 3.41
CA HIS A 47 1.49 -7.85 4.19
C HIS A 47 -0.04 -8.07 4.23
N GLU A 48 -0.83 -7.00 4.23
CA GLU A 48 -2.30 -7.08 4.19
C GLU A 48 -2.75 -7.64 2.85
N LEU A 49 -2.20 -7.12 1.74
CA LEU A 49 -2.52 -7.62 0.42
C LEU A 49 -2.01 -9.06 0.22
N ALA A 50 -0.86 -9.43 0.79
CA ALA A 50 -0.36 -10.80 0.73
C ALA A 50 -1.30 -11.79 1.45
N ALA A 51 -1.81 -11.42 2.62
CA ALA A 51 -2.75 -12.25 3.37
C ALA A 51 -4.07 -12.41 2.61
N LEU A 52 -4.62 -11.30 2.11
CA LEU A 52 -5.86 -11.30 1.35
C LEU A 52 -5.75 -12.10 0.03
N LEU A 53 -4.61 -12.00 -0.66
CA LEU A 53 -4.34 -12.83 -1.84
C LEU A 53 -4.20 -14.31 -1.50
N HIS A 54 -3.58 -14.64 -0.36
CA HIS A 54 -3.48 -16.02 0.10
C HIS A 54 -4.87 -16.63 0.33
N ASP A 55 -5.75 -15.90 1.04
CA ASP A 55 -7.13 -16.34 1.29
C ASP A 55 -7.90 -16.58 -0.01
N ARG A 56 -7.78 -15.67 -0.99
CA ARG A 56 -8.45 -15.83 -2.30
C ARG A 56 -7.91 -16.98 -3.13
N LEU A 57 -6.62 -17.27 -3.04
CA LEU A 57 -6.04 -18.42 -3.71
C LEU A 57 -6.48 -19.72 -3.03
N ALA A 58 -6.57 -19.75 -1.70
CA ALA A 58 -7.11 -20.86 -0.95
C ALA A 58 -8.58 -21.14 -1.35
N ASP A 59 -9.43 -20.11 -1.42
CA ASP A 59 -10.82 -20.20 -1.88
C ASP A 59 -10.93 -20.74 -3.32
N ALA A 60 -9.94 -20.45 -4.17
CA ALA A 60 -9.84 -20.98 -5.53
C ALA A 60 -9.31 -22.43 -5.60
N GLY A 61 -9.12 -23.09 -4.46
CA GLY A 61 -8.64 -24.48 -4.36
C GLY A 61 -7.13 -24.63 -4.51
N LEU A 62 -6.35 -23.58 -4.23
CA LEU A 62 -4.88 -23.58 -4.32
C LEU A 62 -4.18 -23.58 -2.96
N ASP A 63 -4.87 -23.97 -1.89
CA ASP A 63 -4.37 -23.90 -0.52
C ASP A 63 -3.00 -24.61 -0.36
N ASP A 64 -2.88 -25.85 -0.86
CA ASP A 64 -1.62 -26.62 -0.84
C ASP A 64 -0.48 -26.01 -1.68
N LEU A 65 -0.81 -25.03 -2.53
CA LEU A 65 0.06 -24.45 -3.54
C LEU A 65 0.35 -22.96 -3.28
N ALA A 66 -0.32 -22.36 -2.30
CA ALA A 66 -0.19 -20.98 -1.89
C ALA A 66 0.36 -20.91 -0.46
N HIS A 67 1.50 -20.26 -0.24
CA HIS A 67 2.08 -20.10 1.09
C HIS A 67 2.37 -18.63 1.40
N HIS A 68 1.90 -18.13 2.55
CA HIS A 68 2.24 -16.81 3.06
C HIS A 68 3.44 -16.88 4.01
N SER A 69 4.56 -16.30 3.59
CA SER A 69 5.81 -16.28 4.37
C SER A 69 6.00 -15.02 5.22
N GLY A 70 4.99 -14.14 5.30
CA GLY A 70 5.05 -12.89 6.06
C GLY A 70 5.66 -11.71 5.28
N GLY A 71 5.47 -10.49 5.78
CA GLY A 71 6.18 -9.29 5.28
C GLY A 71 5.92 -8.92 3.82
N GLY A 72 4.78 -9.30 3.24
CA GLY A 72 4.48 -9.04 1.82
C GLY A 72 5.00 -10.11 0.86
N THR A 73 5.33 -11.30 1.36
CA THR A 73 5.76 -12.41 0.50
C THR A 73 4.71 -13.51 0.41
N LEU A 74 4.64 -14.12 -0.76
CA LEU A 74 3.70 -15.17 -1.15
C LEU A 74 4.45 -16.18 -2.04
N GLN A 75 4.15 -17.47 -1.92
CA GLN A 75 4.58 -18.47 -2.89
C GLN A 75 3.37 -19.11 -3.55
N VAL A 76 3.31 -19.18 -4.88
CA VAL A 76 2.21 -19.79 -5.64
C VAL A 76 2.76 -20.77 -6.65
N LEU A 77 2.30 -22.03 -6.61
CA LEU A 77 2.84 -23.11 -7.44
C LEU A 77 4.37 -23.26 -7.33
N GLY A 78 4.92 -23.01 -6.13
CA GLY A 78 6.37 -23.00 -5.87
C GLY A 78 7.10 -21.75 -6.39
N ILE A 79 6.40 -20.76 -6.95
CA ILE A 79 6.98 -19.54 -7.50
C ILE A 79 6.86 -18.40 -6.47
N PRO A 80 7.95 -17.72 -6.10
CA PRO A 80 7.89 -16.62 -5.13
C PRO A 80 7.34 -15.34 -5.75
N PHE A 81 6.60 -14.61 -4.92
CA PHE A 81 6.04 -13.29 -5.16
C PHE A 81 6.45 -12.38 -4.00
N VAL A 82 6.93 -11.19 -4.36
CA VAL A 82 7.29 -10.14 -3.41
C VAL A 82 6.41 -8.93 -3.71
N LEU A 83 5.67 -8.50 -2.70
CA LEU A 83 4.75 -7.38 -2.77
C LEU A 83 5.38 -6.13 -2.15
N HIS A 84 5.27 -5.00 -2.83
CA HIS A 84 5.88 -3.74 -2.45
C HIS A 84 4.82 -2.63 -2.39
N ALA A 85 4.46 -2.22 -1.17
CA ALA A 85 3.62 -1.05 -0.96
C ALA A 85 4.52 0.16 -0.71
N VAL A 86 4.64 1.04 -1.71
CA VAL A 86 5.46 2.26 -1.62
C VAL A 86 4.58 3.39 -1.10
N ASP A 87 4.93 3.95 0.05
CA ASP A 87 4.14 5.01 0.69
C ASP A 87 2.63 4.66 0.80
N PRO A 88 2.27 3.57 1.49
CA PRO A 88 0.87 3.12 1.60
C PRO A 88 -0.05 4.18 2.25
N LEU A 89 0.52 5.07 3.05
CA LEU A 89 -0.19 6.16 3.72
C LEU A 89 -0.31 7.43 2.85
N GLY A 90 0.32 7.48 1.67
CA GLY A 90 0.32 8.64 0.79
C GLY A 90 0.96 9.89 1.39
N LEU A 91 1.92 9.71 2.32
CA LEU A 91 2.58 10.80 3.03
C LEU A 91 3.42 11.67 2.10
N ASP A 92 4.04 11.11 1.06
CA ASP A 92 4.80 11.89 0.07
C ASP A 92 3.86 12.81 -0.71
N ARG A 93 2.65 12.34 -1.04
CA ARG A 93 1.63 13.19 -1.67
C ARG A 93 1.16 14.28 -0.70
N MET A 94 0.93 13.95 0.57
CA MET A 94 0.54 14.93 1.59
C MET A 94 1.62 15.99 1.80
N ARG A 95 2.90 15.58 1.82
CA ARG A 95 4.08 16.47 1.93
C ARG A 95 4.19 17.43 0.76
N ASN A 96 3.95 16.93 -0.45
CA ASN A 96 4.08 17.72 -1.67
C ASN A 96 2.81 18.53 -2.01
N ARG A 97 1.77 18.49 -1.17
CA ARG A 97 0.55 19.29 -1.37
C ARG A 97 0.74 20.69 -0.76
N PRO A 98 0.84 21.76 -1.57
CA PRO A 98 0.97 23.10 -1.05
C PRO A 98 -0.28 23.48 -0.23
N GLY A 99 -0.08 23.86 1.05
CA GLY A 99 -1.11 24.47 1.90
C GLY A 99 -1.62 23.66 3.11
N LEU A 100 -1.33 22.35 3.23
CA LEU A 100 -1.84 21.53 4.35
C LEU A 100 -0.97 21.55 5.61
N TRP A 101 0.29 21.97 5.52
CA TRP A 101 1.24 21.94 6.64
C TRP A 101 1.22 23.19 7.53
N ARG A 102 0.14 23.99 7.49
CA ARG A 102 -0.03 25.16 8.39
C ARG A 102 -0.07 24.78 9.87
N LEU A 103 -0.32 23.51 10.21
CA LEU A 103 -0.43 23.05 11.60
C LEU A 103 0.93 22.87 12.29
N SER A 104 1.97 22.39 11.60
CA SER A 104 3.32 22.30 12.18
C SER A 104 3.94 23.69 12.39
N GLN A 105 3.65 24.64 11.48
CA GLN A 105 4.02 26.05 11.65
C GLN A 105 3.27 26.71 12.82
N ALA A 106 2.00 26.34 13.05
CA ALA A 106 1.21 26.82 14.18
C ALA A 106 1.65 26.25 15.54
N LEU A 107 2.40 25.14 15.56
CA LEU A 107 2.91 24.51 16.77
C LEU A 107 4.36 24.91 17.11
N ASP A 108 5.02 25.72 16.27
CA ASP A 108 6.39 26.17 16.49
C ASP A 108 6.46 27.21 17.62
N PRO A 109 6.99 26.87 18.81
CA PRO A 109 7.03 27.75 19.98
C PRO A 109 7.83 29.03 19.73
N LEU A 110 8.71 29.04 18.73
CA LEU A 110 9.55 30.20 18.40
C LEU A 110 8.76 31.32 17.69
N GLN A 111 7.61 31.03 17.08
CA GLN A 111 6.71 32.04 16.51
C GLN A 111 5.63 32.53 17.49
N HIS A 112 5.52 31.94 18.68
CA HIS A 112 4.44 32.19 19.65
C HIS A 112 4.54 33.51 20.44
N THR A 113 5.47 34.42 20.10
CA THR A 113 5.75 35.60 20.92
C THR A 113 5.09 36.91 20.47
N ALA A 114 4.29 36.98 19.40
CA ALA A 114 3.75 38.29 18.98
C ALA A 114 2.37 38.38 18.31
N ALA A 115 1.63 37.29 18.09
CA ALA A 115 0.35 37.39 17.39
C ALA A 115 -0.80 36.72 18.16
N ARG A 116 -1.91 37.44 18.32
CA ARG A 116 -3.20 36.93 18.79
C ARG A 116 -3.54 35.65 18.05
N ARG A 117 -4.11 34.69 18.77
CA ARG A 117 -4.22 33.33 18.27
C ARG A 117 -5.37 33.24 17.26
N PRO A 118 -5.17 32.66 16.07
CA PRO A 118 -6.20 32.58 15.02
C PRO A 118 -7.49 31.84 15.43
N TRP A 119 -7.45 31.03 16.49
CA TRP A 119 -8.64 30.34 17.01
C TRP A 119 -9.48 31.22 17.95
N GLU A 120 -8.96 32.34 18.46
CA GLU A 120 -9.74 33.32 19.24
C GLU A 120 -10.76 34.05 18.36
N GLU A 121 -10.48 34.20 17.06
CA GLU A 121 -11.42 34.81 16.08
C GLU A 121 -12.57 33.87 15.68
N LEU A 122 -12.41 32.56 15.87
CA LEU A 122 -13.42 31.56 15.49
C LEU A 122 -14.45 31.26 16.59
N LEU A 123 -14.19 31.68 17.84
CA LEU A 123 -15.00 31.29 19.01
C LEU A 123 -15.66 32.46 19.78
N GLY A 124 -15.53 33.72 19.33
CA GLY A 124 -16.45 34.79 19.76
C GLY A 124 -15.85 36.19 19.83
N GLY A 125 -16.54 37.15 19.20
CA GLY A 125 -16.32 38.60 19.33
C GLY A 125 -16.56 39.36 18.05
#